data_AF-A0A2D5Y4L8-F1
#
_entry.id   AF-A0A2D5Y4L8-F1
#
_cell.length_a   1.000
_cell.length_b   1.000
_cell.length_c   1.000
_cell.angle_alpha   90.00
_cell.angle_beta   90.00
_cell.angle_gamma   90.00
#
_symmetry.space_group_name_H-M   'P 1'
#
loop_
_entity.id
_entity.type
_entity.pdbx_description
1 polymer ?
#
loop_
_entity_poly.entity_id
_entity_poly.type
_entity_poly.pdbx_seq_one_letter_code
_entity_poly.pdbx_strand_id
1 'polypeptide(L)'
;MSDVILVFTDWDGVLVHPAFMHTVPTEKYADIFNSNNLSADPIDPVSFGLLNRLFFERPELNMVCSSTWRADGRENLEQGLKDAHASLSRALNTPDLPYAIRFHDIPGEPDSWRTDFGLDTDMDLARGKAIDQYLIRYCDPNQKYIILDDDADFEAHQKSVLIRMNGYRGFGIEEFIQAEDLIGAMRFSALSAPQKPCVPGA
;
A
#
# COMPACT_ATOMS: atom_id res chain seq x y z
N MET A 1 8.37 2.53 -21.28
CA MET A 1 7.49 1.90 -20.28
C MET A 1 6.77 3.04 -19.58
N SER A 2 5.49 2.90 -19.24
CA SER A 2 4.81 3.90 -18.41
C SER A 2 5.59 4.06 -17.10
N ASP A 3 5.80 5.29 -16.65
CA ASP A 3 6.44 5.57 -15.35
C ASP A 3 5.55 4.99 -14.25
N VAL A 4 5.88 3.79 -13.77
CA VAL A 4 5.20 3.15 -12.64
C VAL A 4 5.45 4.02 -11.40
N ILE A 5 4.43 4.23 -10.57
CA ILE A 5 4.57 4.87 -9.27
C ILE A 5 4.29 3.80 -8.21
N LEU A 6 5.22 3.60 -7.29
CA LEU A 6 5.04 2.63 -6.22
C LEU A 6 4.23 3.21 -5.08
N VAL A 7 3.34 2.41 -4.50
CA VAL A 7 2.56 2.74 -3.31
C VAL A 7 2.96 1.76 -2.21
N PHE A 8 3.87 2.19 -1.34
CA PHE A 8 4.24 1.43 -0.15
C PHE A 8 3.10 1.57 0.86
N THR A 9 2.50 0.46 1.25
CA THR A 9 1.25 0.46 2.03
C THR A 9 1.43 -0.40 3.28
N ASP A 10 1.18 0.20 4.45
CA ASP A 10 0.86 -0.56 5.65
C ASP A 10 -0.59 -1.06 5.64
N TRP A 11 -0.90 -2.08 6.42
CA TRP A 11 -2.26 -2.62 6.59
C TRP A 11 -2.87 -2.11 7.88
N ASP A 12 -2.17 -2.27 8.99
CA ASP A 12 -2.61 -1.78 10.29
C ASP A 12 -2.69 -0.25 10.26
N GLY A 13 -3.79 0.29 10.77
CA GLY A 13 -4.07 1.73 10.74
C GLY A 13 -4.39 2.32 9.36
N VAL A 14 -4.30 1.53 8.28
CA VAL A 14 -4.57 1.95 6.90
C VAL A 14 -5.83 1.29 6.36
N LEU A 15 -5.83 -0.04 6.33
CA LEU A 15 -6.89 -0.90 5.81
C LEU A 15 -7.55 -1.70 6.93
N VAL A 16 -6.84 -1.95 8.02
CA VAL A 16 -7.33 -2.62 9.22
C VAL A 16 -7.21 -1.62 10.37
N HIS A 17 -8.33 -1.17 10.94
CA HIS A 17 -8.30 -0.13 11.95
C HIS A 17 -9.39 -0.31 13.03
N PRO A 18 -9.15 0.18 14.27
CA PRO A 18 -10.05 -0.03 15.40
C PRO A 18 -11.47 0.49 15.17
N ALA A 19 -11.67 1.63 14.51
CA ALA A 19 -13.02 2.15 14.27
C ALA A 19 -13.89 1.15 13.50
N PHE A 20 -13.33 0.47 12.50
CA PHE A 20 -14.06 -0.58 11.77
C PHE A 20 -14.26 -1.81 12.65
N MET A 21 -13.20 -2.28 13.34
CA MET A 21 -13.27 -3.44 14.24
C MET A 21 -14.31 -3.29 15.35
N HIS A 22 -14.51 -2.08 15.87
CA HIS A 22 -15.54 -1.78 16.88
C HIS A 22 -16.97 -1.74 16.31
N THR A 23 -17.13 -1.55 15.00
CA THR A 23 -18.44 -1.62 14.33
C THR A 23 -18.84 -3.03 13.94
N VAL A 24 -17.89 -3.97 13.89
CA VAL A 24 -18.15 -5.40 13.69
C VAL A 24 -18.54 -6.01 15.05
N PRO A 25 -19.78 -6.51 15.26
CA PRO A 25 -20.18 -7.10 16.53
C PRO A 25 -19.36 -8.36 16.84
N THR A 26 -18.43 -8.25 17.79
CA THR A 26 -17.33 -9.20 18.02
C THR A 26 -17.78 -10.62 18.38
N GLU A 27 -18.86 -10.83 19.14
CA GLU A 27 -19.26 -12.19 19.54
C GLU A 27 -20.12 -12.92 18.48
N LYS A 28 -20.97 -12.21 17.73
CA LYS A 28 -21.91 -12.84 16.79
C LYS A 28 -21.31 -13.06 15.39
N TYR A 29 -20.27 -12.30 15.06
CA TYR A 29 -19.58 -12.42 13.79
C TYR A 29 -18.28 -13.22 13.87
N ALA A 30 -17.65 -13.41 15.03
CA ALA A 30 -16.50 -14.33 15.15
C ALA A 30 -16.82 -15.73 14.59
N ASP A 31 -18.02 -16.25 14.88
CA ASP A 31 -18.48 -17.53 14.31
C ASP A 31 -18.77 -17.45 12.81
N ILE A 32 -19.22 -16.30 12.29
CA ILE A 32 -19.45 -16.08 10.86
C ILE A 32 -18.13 -15.94 10.09
N PHE A 33 -17.15 -15.22 10.64
CA PHE A 33 -15.81 -15.11 10.09
C PHE A 33 -15.12 -16.48 10.08
N ASN A 34 -15.15 -17.19 11.23
CA ASN A 34 -14.59 -18.54 11.34
C ASN A 34 -15.30 -19.57 10.46
N SER A 35 -16.64 -19.50 10.29
CA SER A 35 -17.38 -20.46 9.45
C SER A 35 -17.31 -20.15 7.95
N ASN A 36 -16.90 -18.95 7.55
CA ASN A 36 -16.71 -18.56 6.15
C ASN A 36 -15.22 -18.44 5.76
N ASN A 37 -14.28 -18.89 6.60
CA ASN A 37 -12.83 -18.74 6.39
C ASN A 37 -12.38 -17.29 6.10
N LEU A 38 -13.08 -16.30 6.66
CA LEU A 38 -12.68 -14.90 6.54
C LEU A 38 -11.57 -14.62 7.56
N SER A 39 -10.56 -13.82 7.19
CA SER A 39 -9.45 -13.44 8.07
C SER A 39 -9.96 -12.88 9.41
N ALA A 40 -9.27 -13.21 10.51
CA ALA A 40 -9.61 -12.75 11.86
C ALA A 40 -9.57 -11.22 12.00
N ASP A 41 -8.78 -10.56 11.14
CA ASP A 41 -8.63 -9.12 11.07
C ASP A 41 -9.15 -8.64 9.69
N PRO A 42 -10.44 -8.28 9.59
CA PRO A 42 -11.03 -7.89 8.32
C PRO A 42 -10.56 -6.50 7.86
N ILE A 43 -10.18 -6.42 6.58
CA ILE A 43 -9.94 -5.15 5.89
C ILE A 43 -11.27 -4.36 5.79
N ASP A 44 -11.23 -3.08 6.16
CA ASP A 44 -12.35 -2.16 6.03
C ASP A 44 -12.74 -1.98 4.54
N PRO A 45 -13.96 -2.38 4.13
CA PRO A 45 -14.42 -2.23 2.76
C PRO A 45 -14.47 -0.78 2.27
N VAL A 46 -14.62 0.20 3.16
CA VAL A 46 -14.66 1.63 2.78
C VAL A 46 -13.25 2.13 2.47
N SER A 47 -12.29 1.90 3.36
CA SER A 47 -10.86 2.19 3.13
C SER A 47 -10.35 1.50 1.87
N PHE A 48 -10.68 0.20 1.69
CA PHE A 48 -10.39 -0.52 0.45
C PHE A 48 -11.02 0.15 -0.77
N GLY A 49 -12.29 0.57 -0.69
CA GLY A 49 -13.01 1.19 -1.80
C GLY A 49 -12.35 2.48 -2.29
N LEU A 50 -11.89 3.31 -1.36
CA LEU A 50 -11.15 4.54 -1.67
C LEU A 50 -9.79 4.25 -2.28
N LEU A 51 -9.04 3.29 -1.73
CA LEU A 51 -7.74 2.88 -2.28
C LEU A 51 -7.90 2.26 -3.67
N ASN A 52 -8.88 1.38 -3.85
CA ASN A 52 -9.18 0.76 -5.14
C ASN A 52 -9.60 1.80 -6.18
N ARG A 53 -10.36 2.82 -5.79
CA ARG A 53 -10.69 3.95 -6.66
C ARG A 53 -9.43 4.71 -7.09
N LEU A 54 -8.50 4.97 -6.17
CA LEU A 54 -7.22 5.62 -6.49
C LEU A 54 -6.45 4.82 -7.57
N PHE A 55 -6.34 3.50 -7.40
CA PHE A 55 -5.68 2.62 -8.37
C PHE A 55 -6.42 2.50 -9.71
N PHE A 56 -7.74 2.67 -9.70
CA PHE A 56 -8.57 2.71 -10.91
C PHE A 56 -8.36 4.01 -11.70
N GLU A 57 -8.33 5.16 -11.01
CA GLU A 57 -8.10 6.47 -11.62
C GLU A 57 -6.63 6.68 -12.04
N ARG A 58 -5.70 5.93 -11.43
CA ARG A 58 -4.26 6.01 -11.66
C ARG A 58 -3.69 4.64 -12.11
N PRO A 59 -3.76 4.30 -13.41
CA PRO A 59 -3.31 3.01 -13.95
C PRO A 59 -1.78 2.82 -13.92
N GLU A 60 -1.00 3.83 -13.49
CA GLU A 60 0.43 3.70 -13.26
C GLU A 60 0.83 3.24 -11.84
N LEU A 61 -0.10 3.21 -10.88
CA LEU A 61 0.21 2.82 -9.49
C LEU A 61 0.42 1.33 -9.32
N ASN A 62 1.51 0.90 -8.68
CA ASN A 62 1.66 -0.49 -8.26
C ASN A 62 1.91 -0.55 -6.75
N MET A 63 1.24 -1.48 -6.08
CA MET A 63 1.31 -1.64 -4.64
C MET A 63 2.53 -2.45 -4.23
N VAL A 64 3.20 -2.01 -3.16
CA VAL A 64 4.22 -2.78 -2.46
C VAL A 64 3.79 -2.90 -1.00
N CYS A 65 3.73 -4.11 -0.48
CA CYS A 65 3.38 -4.33 0.92
C CYS A 65 4.61 -4.02 1.81
N SER A 66 4.51 -2.96 2.61
CA SER A 66 5.48 -2.61 3.65
C SER A 66 5.00 -2.96 5.06
N SER A 67 3.79 -3.51 5.17
CA SER A 67 3.20 -3.99 6.42
C SER A 67 3.86 -5.26 6.95
N THR A 68 3.84 -5.47 8.26
CA THR A 68 4.23 -6.74 8.92
C THR A 68 3.41 -7.93 8.41
N TRP A 69 2.20 -7.69 7.92
CA TRP A 69 1.32 -8.64 7.26
C TRP A 69 1.93 -9.33 6.03
N ARG A 70 3.02 -8.79 5.46
CA ARG A 70 3.79 -9.46 4.42
C ARG A 70 4.38 -10.82 4.85
N ALA A 71 4.42 -11.12 6.16
CA ALA A 71 4.77 -12.44 6.69
C ALA A 71 3.70 -13.51 6.40
N ASP A 72 2.44 -13.12 6.25
CA ASP A 72 1.33 -14.04 6.04
C ASP A 72 1.32 -14.63 4.62
N GLY A 73 2.16 -14.08 3.73
CA GLY A 73 2.25 -14.50 2.35
C GLY A 73 1.25 -13.78 1.44
N ARG A 74 1.57 -13.76 0.15
CA ARG A 74 0.84 -12.99 -0.85
C ARG A 74 -0.60 -13.45 -0.99
N GLU A 75 -0.83 -14.77 -1.04
CA GLU A 75 -2.16 -15.32 -1.28
C GLU A 75 -3.17 -14.88 -0.21
N ASN A 76 -2.73 -14.83 1.06
CA ASN A 76 -3.58 -14.42 2.17
C ASN A 76 -3.94 -12.93 2.09
N LEU A 77 -2.99 -12.06 1.73
CA LEU A 77 -3.25 -10.63 1.55
C LEU A 77 -4.17 -10.36 0.36
N GLU A 78 -3.94 -11.03 -0.77
CA GLU A 78 -4.82 -10.94 -1.92
C GLU A 78 -6.23 -11.42 -1.59
N GLN A 79 -6.36 -12.48 -0.79
CA GLN A 79 -7.67 -12.96 -0.35
C GLN A 79 -8.38 -11.92 0.52
N GLY A 80 -7.69 -11.32 1.48
CA GLY A 80 -8.26 -10.24 2.31
C GLY A 80 -8.76 -9.06 1.48
N LEU A 81 -8.00 -8.63 0.47
CA LEU A 81 -8.43 -7.56 -0.45
C LEU A 81 -9.64 -7.96 -1.30
N LYS A 82 -9.70 -9.22 -1.77
CA LYS A 82 -10.85 -9.76 -2.52
C LYS A 82 -12.10 -9.85 -1.64
N ASP A 83 -11.96 -10.21 -0.37
CA ASP A 83 -13.07 -10.28 0.58
C ASP A 83 -13.62 -8.88 0.90
N ALA A 84 -12.75 -7.89 1.06
CA ALA A 84 -13.14 -6.48 1.21
C ALA A 84 -13.87 -5.95 -0.04
N HIS A 85 -13.36 -6.28 -1.24
CA HIS A 85 -14.00 -5.93 -2.51
C HIS A 85 -15.40 -6.54 -2.63
N ALA A 86 -15.55 -7.83 -2.34
CA ALA A 86 -16.84 -8.52 -2.37
C ALA A 86 -17.83 -7.92 -1.37
N SER A 87 -17.35 -7.55 -0.18
CA SER A 87 -18.15 -6.89 0.86
C SER A 87 -18.64 -5.51 0.42
N LEU A 88 -17.76 -4.71 -0.19
CA LEU A 88 -18.10 -3.40 -0.74
C LEU A 88 -19.11 -3.52 -1.90
N SER A 89 -18.86 -4.43 -2.84
CA SER A 89 -19.76 -4.69 -3.98
C SER A 89 -21.17 -5.05 -3.51
N ARG A 90 -21.28 -5.90 -2.48
CA ARG A 90 -22.57 -6.27 -1.86
C ARG A 90 -23.24 -5.07 -1.19
N ALA A 91 -22.49 -4.28 -0.43
CA ALA A 91 -23.01 -3.11 0.27
C ALA A 91 -23.54 -2.04 -0.70
N LEU A 92 -22.89 -1.85 -1.84
CA LEU A 92 -23.28 -0.91 -2.89
C LEU A 92 -24.28 -1.48 -3.91
N ASN A 93 -24.66 -2.75 -3.78
CA ASN A 93 -25.46 -3.48 -4.78
C ASN A 93 -24.93 -3.30 -6.22
N THR A 94 -23.61 -3.33 -6.37
CA THR A 94 -22.91 -3.13 -7.64
C THR A 94 -22.00 -4.34 -7.90
N PRO A 95 -22.51 -5.40 -8.56
CA PRO A 95 -21.73 -6.64 -8.78
C PRO A 95 -20.51 -6.43 -9.67
N ASP A 96 -20.55 -5.44 -10.56
CA ASP A 96 -19.48 -5.16 -11.54
C ASP A 96 -18.49 -4.09 -11.05
N LEU A 97 -18.33 -3.92 -9.73
CA LEU A 97 -17.35 -2.97 -9.20
C LEU A 97 -15.94 -3.41 -9.64
N PRO A 98 -15.16 -2.58 -10.37
CA PRO A 98 -13.84 -2.97 -10.83
C PRO A 98 -12.87 -3.23 -9.67
N TYR A 99 -12.02 -4.24 -9.80
CA TYR A 99 -10.87 -4.47 -8.92
C TYR A 99 -9.62 -3.95 -9.64
N ALA A 100 -9.01 -2.88 -9.12
CA ALA A 100 -7.94 -2.14 -9.79
C ALA A 100 -6.59 -2.22 -9.07
N ILE A 101 -6.57 -2.63 -7.79
CA ILE A 101 -5.34 -2.83 -7.03
C ILE A 101 -4.50 -3.91 -7.71
N ARG A 102 -3.21 -3.61 -7.88
CA ARG A 102 -2.22 -4.49 -8.49
C ARG A 102 -0.92 -4.39 -7.72
N PHE A 103 -0.32 -5.52 -7.42
CA PHE A 103 1.00 -5.57 -6.80
C PHE A 103 2.09 -5.26 -7.82
N HIS A 104 3.21 -4.74 -7.34
CA HIS A 104 4.41 -4.59 -8.15
C HIS A 104 5.05 -5.97 -8.36
N ASP A 105 5.11 -6.40 -9.62
CA ASP A 105 5.63 -7.71 -10.00
C ASP A 105 6.75 -7.56 -11.03
N ILE A 106 7.97 -7.93 -10.64
CA ILE A 106 9.12 -8.02 -11.53
C ILE A 106 9.31 -9.48 -11.96
N PRO A 107 9.37 -9.77 -13.28
CA PRO A 107 9.60 -11.13 -13.77
C PRO A 107 10.90 -11.73 -13.22
N GLY A 108 10.79 -12.91 -12.58
CA GLY A 108 11.93 -13.60 -11.97
C GLY A 108 12.22 -13.21 -10.52
N GLU A 109 11.53 -12.21 -9.97
CA GLU A 109 11.70 -11.71 -8.60
C GLU A 109 10.41 -11.96 -7.79
N PRO A 110 10.24 -13.15 -7.19
CA PRO A 110 8.99 -13.57 -6.56
C PRO A 110 8.57 -12.72 -5.34
N ASP A 111 9.52 -12.00 -4.73
CA ASP A 111 9.30 -11.14 -3.56
C ASP A 111 9.18 -9.65 -3.90
N SER A 112 9.20 -9.28 -5.18
CA SER A 112 9.09 -7.88 -5.62
C SER A 112 7.79 -7.18 -5.21
N TRP A 113 6.77 -7.88 -4.73
CA TRP A 113 5.52 -7.29 -4.25
C TRP A 113 5.59 -6.76 -2.81
N ARG A 114 6.70 -6.99 -2.07
CA ARG A 114 6.85 -6.60 -0.66
C ARG A 114 8.25 -6.09 -0.31
N THR A 115 8.35 -5.31 0.76
CA THR A 115 9.65 -4.99 1.37
C THR A 115 10.18 -6.19 2.17
N ASP A 116 11.49 -6.25 2.40
CA ASP A 116 12.08 -7.32 3.20
C ASP A 116 11.53 -7.35 4.64
N PHE A 117 11.44 -8.54 5.23
CA PHE A 117 11.40 -8.67 6.69
C PHE A 117 12.82 -8.41 7.21
N GLY A 118 12.96 -7.67 8.30
CA GLY A 118 14.25 -7.60 8.99
C GLY A 118 14.55 -8.96 9.63
N LEU A 119 15.12 -9.88 8.86
CA LEU A 119 15.38 -11.26 9.31
C LEU A 119 16.77 -11.44 9.94
N ASP A 120 17.64 -10.43 9.88
CA ASP A 120 18.95 -10.49 10.51
C ASP A 120 19.04 -9.50 11.68
N THR A 121 18.97 -10.07 12.89
CA THR A 121 19.37 -9.51 14.20
C THR A 121 18.41 -8.51 14.88
N ASP A 122 17.63 -9.01 15.86
CA ASP A 122 17.08 -8.34 17.07
C ASP A 122 16.48 -6.93 16.99
N MET A 123 16.26 -6.36 15.81
CA MET A 123 15.53 -5.13 15.59
C MET A 123 14.75 -5.26 14.29
N ASP A 124 13.42 -5.16 14.38
CA ASP A 124 12.62 -4.82 13.21
C ASP A 124 13.27 -3.61 12.52
N LEU A 125 13.74 -3.82 11.29
CA LEU A 125 14.23 -2.72 10.46
C LEU A 125 13.11 -1.69 10.40
N ALA A 126 13.38 -0.48 10.90
CA ALA A 126 12.44 0.63 10.82
C ALA A 126 11.88 0.71 9.39
N ARG A 127 10.56 0.86 9.25
CA ARG A 127 9.84 0.69 7.98
C ARG A 127 10.44 1.52 6.84
N GLY A 128 10.84 2.75 7.15
CA GLY A 128 11.55 3.62 6.19
C GLY A 128 12.82 2.99 5.61
N LYS A 129 13.63 2.29 6.41
CA LYS A 129 14.84 1.61 5.93
C LYS A 129 14.51 0.41 5.05
N ALA A 130 13.47 -0.34 5.38
CA ALA A 130 13.02 -1.46 4.55
C ALA A 130 12.56 -0.98 3.16
N ILE A 131 11.90 0.18 3.09
CA ILE A 131 11.52 0.84 1.84
C ILE A 131 12.77 1.27 1.05
N ASP A 132 13.75 1.91 1.69
CA ASP A 132 14.99 2.32 1.00
C ASP A 132 15.76 1.12 0.43
N GLN A 133 15.87 0.02 1.19
CA GLN A 133 16.50 -1.22 0.72
C GLN A 133 15.77 -1.81 -0.47
N TYR A 134 14.44 -1.81 -0.43
CA TYR A 134 13.61 -2.26 -1.54
C TYR A 134 13.87 -1.42 -2.81
N LEU A 135 13.86 -0.08 -2.67
CA LEU A 135 14.10 0.83 -3.80
C LEU A 135 15.48 0.63 -4.41
N ILE A 136 16.52 0.42 -3.59
CA ILE A 136 17.88 0.12 -4.06
C ILE A 136 17.93 -1.21 -4.82
N ARG A 137 17.18 -2.22 -4.38
CA ARG A 137 17.21 -3.56 -4.97
C ARG A 137 16.46 -3.63 -6.29
N TYR A 138 15.28 -3.01 -6.37
CA TYR A 138 14.31 -3.28 -7.44
C TYR A 138 14.05 -2.11 -8.38
N CYS A 139 14.55 -0.91 -8.06
CA CYS A 139 14.14 0.31 -8.75
C CYS A 139 15.32 1.14 -9.24
N ASP A 140 15.05 2.05 -10.18
CA ASP A 140 16.02 3.06 -10.57
C ASP A 140 16.07 4.22 -9.56
N PRO A 141 17.16 5.01 -9.53
CA PRO A 141 17.30 6.12 -8.56
C PRO A 141 16.24 7.23 -8.65
N ASN A 142 15.48 7.31 -9.75
CA ASN A 142 14.43 8.30 -9.95
C ASN A 142 13.03 7.70 -9.81
N GLN A 143 12.91 6.47 -9.29
CA GLN A 143 11.64 5.82 -9.04
C GLN A 143 10.74 6.71 -8.18
N LYS A 144 9.53 6.98 -8.69
CA LYS A 144 8.51 7.73 -7.99
C LYS A 144 7.74 6.79 -7.07
N TYR A 145 7.45 7.24 -5.86
CA TYR A 145 6.66 6.47 -4.91
C TYR A 145 5.97 7.36 -3.89
N ILE A 146 4.90 6.83 -3.30
CA ILE A 146 4.24 7.37 -2.11
C ILE A 146 4.25 6.30 -1.01
N ILE A 147 4.10 6.75 0.24
CA ILE A 147 3.97 5.88 1.41
C ILE A 147 2.61 6.17 2.05
N LEU A 148 1.83 5.11 2.29
CA LEU A 148 0.59 5.14 3.05
C LEU A 148 0.87 4.42 4.38
N ASP A 149 0.93 5.18 5.47
CA ASP A 149 1.26 4.65 6.80
C ASP A 149 0.62 5.43 7.95
N ASP A 150 0.33 4.81 9.09
CA ASP A 150 -0.18 5.51 10.28
C ASP A 150 0.94 5.95 11.24
N ASP A 151 2.13 5.36 11.11
CA ASP A 151 3.33 5.77 11.83
C ASP A 151 3.95 7.05 11.23
N ALA A 152 4.74 7.75 12.04
CA ALA A 152 5.55 8.89 11.65
C ALA A 152 7.05 8.60 11.62
N ASP A 153 7.50 7.40 12.04
CA ASP A 153 8.91 7.06 12.12
C ASP A 153 9.50 6.65 10.75
N PHE A 154 9.72 7.67 9.91
CA PHE A 154 10.31 7.54 8.58
C PHE A 154 11.55 8.41 8.42
N GLU A 155 12.41 8.01 7.48
CA GLU A 155 13.63 8.74 7.14
C GLU A 155 13.28 10.15 6.62
N ALA A 156 14.16 11.12 6.86
CA ALA A 156 13.85 12.53 6.58
C ALA A 156 13.48 12.80 5.11
N HIS A 157 14.08 12.08 4.15
CA HIS A 157 13.78 12.20 2.72
C HIS A 157 12.45 11.56 2.32
N GLN A 158 11.88 10.69 3.14
CA GLN A 158 10.61 10.00 2.87
C GLN A 158 9.39 10.81 3.35
N LYS A 159 9.60 11.77 4.24
CA LYS A 159 8.51 12.58 4.83
C LYS A 159 7.72 13.38 3.80
N SER A 160 8.32 13.78 2.69
CA SER A 160 7.65 14.51 1.61
C SER A 160 6.77 13.63 0.72
N VAL A 161 6.90 12.30 0.83
CA VAL A 161 6.11 11.32 0.09
C VAL A 161 5.24 10.44 1.00
N LEU A 162 5.25 10.71 2.29
CA LEU A 162 4.41 10.07 3.30
C LEU A 162 3.05 10.76 3.39
N ILE A 163 2.01 9.96 3.24
CA ILE A 163 0.63 10.32 3.58
C ILE A 163 0.33 9.59 4.87
N ARG A 164 0.29 10.36 5.95
CA ARG A 164 0.08 9.81 7.28
C ARG A 164 -1.41 9.62 7.55
N MET A 165 -1.83 8.40 7.85
CA MET A 165 -3.18 8.10 8.29
C MET A 165 -3.34 8.33 9.79
N ASN A 166 -4.58 8.58 10.19
CA ASN A 166 -4.98 8.35 11.56
C ASN A 166 -5.30 6.86 11.73
N GLY A 167 -4.43 6.13 12.41
CA GLY A 167 -4.53 4.68 12.63
C GLY A 167 -5.83 4.22 13.29
N TYR A 168 -6.63 5.11 13.87
CA TYR A 168 -7.97 4.77 14.36
C TYR A 168 -9.01 4.63 13.23
N ARG A 169 -8.92 5.45 12.18
CA ARG A 169 -9.96 5.59 11.14
C ARG A 169 -9.59 5.05 9.75
N GLY A 170 -8.33 4.65 9.53
CA GLY A 170 -7.90 4.10 8.24
C GLY A 170 -7.72 5.14 7.14
N PHE A 171 -7.67 4.65 5.90
CA PHE A 171 -7.55 5.44 4.67
C PHE A 171 -8.89 6.08 4.29
N GLY A 172 -9.03 7.37 4.57
CA GLY A 172 -10.25 8.14 4.34
C GLY A 172 -10.21 9.08 3.14
N ILE A 173 -11.23 9.92 3.03
CA ILE A 173 -11.37 10.91 1.94
C ILE A 173 -10.23 11.93 1.97
N GLU A 174 -9.78 12.34 3.16
CA GLU A 174 -8.69 13.30 3.31
C GLU A 174 -7.37 12.74 2.77
N GLU A 175 -7.09 11.46 3.04
CA GLU A 175 -5.88 10.78 2.58
C GLU A 175 -5.95 10.43 1.08
N PHE A 176 -7.15 10.12 0.57
CA PHE A 176 -7.39 9.99 -0.87
C PHE A 176 -7.05 11.28 -1.63
N ILE A 177 -7.52 12.44 -1.13
CA ILE A 177 -7.23 13.74 -1.75
C ILE A 177 -5.73 14.05 -1.70
N GLN A 178 -5.07 13.80 -0.57
CA GLN A 178 -3.62 13.98 -0.43
C GLN A 178 -2.84 13.09 -1.40
N ALA A 179 -3.28 11.84 -1.62
CA ALA A 179 -2.65 10.93 -2.58
C ALA A 179 -2.77 11.45 -4.00
N GLU A 180 -3.97 11.89 -4.41
CA GLU A 180 -4.21 12.47 -5.72
C GLU A 180 -3.33 13.71 -5.97
N ASP A 181 -3.24 14.61 -4.99
CA ASP A 181 -2.41 15.83 -5.09
C ASP A 181 -0.91 15.50 -5.21
N LEU A 182 -0.43 14.58 -4.38
CA LEU A 182 0.98 14.17 -4.36
C LEU A 182 1.38 13.45 -5.66
N ILE A 183 0.54 12.51 -6.13
CA ILE A 183 0.73 11.82 -7.42
C ILE A 183 0.66 12.83 -8.57
N GLY A 184 -0.26 13.79 -8.51
CA GLY A 184 -0.37 14.89 -9.46
C GLY A 184 0.94 15.68 -9.56
N ALA A 185 1.51 16.10 -8.41
CA ALA A 185 2.76 16.84 -8.36
C ALA A 185 3.95 16.05 -8.96
N MET A 186 4.02 14.74 -8.74
CA MET A 186 5.07 13.87 -9.28
C MET A 186 5.07 13.77 -10.81
N ARG A 187 3.92 13.96 -11.47
CA ARG A 187 3.83 13.99 -12.93
C ARG A 187 4.43 15.26 -13.53
N PHE A 188 4.39 16.38 -12.81
CA PHE A 188 4.90 17.68 -13.29
C PHE A 188 6.36 17.96 -12.90
N SER A 189 6.91 17.24 -11.92
CA SER A 189 8.28 17.42 -11.42
C SER A 189 9.38 16.98 -12.40
N ALA A 190 9.05 16.25 -13.48
CA ALA A 190 10.04 15.76 -14.47
C ALA A 190 10.64 16.84 -15.39
N LEU A 191 10.30 18.12 -15.20
CA LEU A 191 10.74 19.22 -16.05
C LEU A 191 11.95 20.02 -15.53
N SER A 192 12.76 19.55 -14.58
CA SER A 192 14.06 20.21 -14.30
C SER A 192 15.08 19.35 -13.53
N ALA A 193 15.95 18.63 -14.24
CA ALA A 193 17.33 18.44 -13.79
C ALA A 193 18.26 18.25 -15.00
N PRO A 194 19.31 19.07 -15.18
CA PRO A 194 20.30 18.84 -16.22
C PRO A 194 21.07 17.56 -15.89
N GLN A 195 21.00 16.58 -16.80
CA GLN A 195 21.85 15.40 -16.74
C GLN A 195 23.31 15.84 -16.77
N LYS A 196 24.06 15.58 -15.69
CA LYS A 196 25.51 15.69 -15.69
C LYS A 196 26.03 14.64 -16.69
N PRO A 197 26.81 15.02 -17.72
CA PRO A 197 27.38 14.03 -18.62
C PRO A 197 28.37 13.18 -17.81
N CYS A 198 28.13 11.86 -17.76
CA CYS A 198 29.14 10.90 -17.33
C CYS A 198 30.29 10.96 -18.34
N VAL A 199 31.39 11.57 -17.92
CA VAL A 199 32.67 11.49 -18.64
C VAL A 199 33.16 10.04 -18.52
N PRO A 200 33.47 9.34 -19.62
CA PRO A 200 34.13 8.05 -19.55
C PRO A 200 35.55 8.27 -18.99
N GLY A 201 35.86 7.61 -17.87
CA GLY A 201 37.21 7.56 -17.32
C GLY A 201 38.16 6.89 -18.32
N ALA A 202 39.33 7.50 -18.47
CA ALA A 202 40.46 7.06 -19.29
C ALA A 202 41.10 5.76 -18.77
#